data_AF-A0A258SKR9-F1
#
_entry.id   AF-A0A258SKR9-F1
#
_cell.length_a   1.000
_cell.length_b   1.000
_cell.length_c   1.000
_cell.angle_alpha   90.00
_cell.angle_beta   90.00
_cell.angle_gamma   90.00
#
_symmetry.space_group_name_H-M   'P 1'
#
loop_
_entity.id
_entity.type
_entity.pdbx_description
1 polymer ?
#
loop_
_entity_poly.entity_id
_entity_poly.type
_entity_poly.pdbx_seq_one_letter_code
_entity_poly.pdbx_strand_id
1 'polypeptide(L)'
;MPADALFPIAETLQILRFADVQSGDILLTEAGRAFAAADIDDRKDLFARHLLAHVPLAAHIRHVLEERPTHKAPWSRFEDELEDHMSEEFADESLRAVITWARYGESFAYDEQLQQFSLGAED
;
A
#
# COMPACT_ATOMS: atom_id res chain seq x y z
N MET A 1 -10.14 -21.93 6.86
CA MET A 1 -10.35 -20.75 6.00
C MET A 1 -11.19 -21.21 4.82
N PRO A 2 -12.38 -20.63 4.57
CA PRO A 2 -13.14 -20.92 3.35
C PRO A 2 -12.37 -20.44 2.10
N ALA A 3 -12.55 -21.09 0.95
CA ALA A 3 -11.81 -20.78 -0.27
C ALA A 3 -11.99 -19.31 -0.72
N ASP A 4 -13.18 -18.75 -0.51
CA ASP A 4 -13.51 -17.36 -0.84
C ASP A 4 -12.69 -16.34 -0.04
N ALA A 5 -12.14 -16.72 1.13
CA ALA A 5 -11.28 -15.85 1.92
C ALA A 5 -9.83 -15.78 1.40
N LEU A 6 -9.43 -16.68 0.49
CA LEU A 6 -8.08 -16.70 -0.09
C LEU A 6 -7.96 -15.86 -1.34
N PHE A 7 -9.07 -15.60 -2.05
CA PHE A 7 -9.05 -14.88 -3.31
C PHE A 7 -8.57 -13.42 -3.16
N PRO A 8 -9.06 -12.62 -2.18
CA PRO A 8 -8.56 -11.26 -1.99
C PRO A 8 -7.07 -11.20 -1.61
N ILE A 9 -6.60 -12.24 -0.90
CA ILE A 9 -5.18 -12.37 -0.54
C ILE A 9 -4.35 -12.64 -1.80
N ALA A 10 -4.83 -13.54 -2.67
CA ALA A 10 -4.17 -13.86 -3.93
C ALA A 10 -4.09 -12.63 -4.85
N GLU A 11 -5.18 -11.86 -4.96
CA GLU A 11 -5.22 -10.61 -5.73
C GLU A 11 -4.22 -9.58 -5.18
N THR A 12 -4.17 -9.41 -3.87
CA THR A 12 -3.21 -8.49 -3.22
C THR A 12 -1.76 -8.92 -3.49
N LEU A 13 -1.45 -10.21 -3.35
CA LEU A 13 -0.11 -10.74 -3.66
C LEU A 13 0.23 -10.57 -5.15
N GLN A 14 -0.76 -10.63 -6.04
CA GLN A 14 -0.56 -10.40 -7.47
C GLN A 14 -0.29 -8.93 -7.79
N ILE A 15 -1.04 -8.00 -7.19
CA ILE A 15 -0.80 -6.55 -7.31
C ILE A 15 0.63 -6.23 -6.87
N LEU A 16 1.07 -6.78 -5.73
CA LEU A 16 2.40 -6.57 -5.19
C LEU A 16 3.49 -7.40 -5.88
N ARG A 17 3.17 -8.21 -6.89
CA ARG A 17 4.13 -9.09 -7.61
C ARG A 17 4.83 -10.12 -6.71
N PHE A 18 4.19 -10.53 -5.62
CA PHE A 18 4.64 -11.64 -4.78
C PHE A 18 4.09 -12.99 -5.24
N ALA A 19 2.99 -13.00 -5.98
CA ALA A 19 2.46 -14.22 -6.59
C ALA A 19 1.95 -13.96 -8.01
N ASP A 20 2.00 -15.01 -8.82
CA ASP A 20 1.23 -15.12 -10.06
C ASP A 20 0.05 -16.06 -9.82
N VAL A 21 -1.15 -15.60 -10.17
CA VAL A 21 -2.38 -16.40 -10.09
C VAL A 21 -2.73 -16.87 -11.49
N GLN A 22 -2.72 -18.19 -11.70
CA GLN A 22 -3.03 -18.81 -12.99
C GLN A 22 -4.04 -19.94 -12.80
N SER A 23 -5.23 -19.79 -13.38
CA SER A 23 -6.22 -20.88 -13.49
C SER A 23 -6.49 -21.69 -12.21
N GLY A 24 -6.46 -21.04 -11.04
CA GLY A 24 -6.71 -21.67 -9.73
C GLY A 24 -5.44 -22.01 -8.93
N ASP A 25 -4.27 -21.91 -9.54
CA ASP A 25 -2.99 -22.07 -8.86
C ASP A 25 -2.40 -20.72 -8.46
N ILE A 26 -1.76 -20.67 -7.29
CA ILE A 26 -0.99 -19.53 -6.80
C ILE A 26 0.47 -19.93 -6.79
N LEU A 27 1.27 -19.30 -7.65
CA LEU A 27 2.71 -19.51 -7.73
C LEU A 27 3.41 -18.32 -7.11
N LEU A 28 4.21 -18.55 -6.06
CA LEU A 28 5.06 -17.48 -5.53
C LEU A 28 6.09 -17.07 -6.58
N THR A 29 6.26 -15.76 -6.75
CA THR A 29 7.38 -15.21 -7.53
C THR A 29 8.69 -15.40 -6.74
N GLU A 30 9.83 -15.04 -7.34
CA GLU A 30 11.08 -15.00 -6.59
C GLU A 30 11.01 -14.05 -5.39
N ALA A 31 10.41 -12.87 -5.58
CA ALA A 31 10.14 -11.92 -4.51
C ALA A 31 9.20 -12.52 -3.45
N GLY A 32 8.15 -13.22 -3.85
CA GLY A 32 7.24 -13.89 -2.89
C GLY A 32 7.93 -14.96 -2.05
N ARG A 33 8.83 -15.75 -2.65
CA ARG A 33 9.65 -16.72 -1.92
C ARG A 33 10.63 -16.05 -0.97
N ALA A 34 11.28 -14.97 -1.41
CA ALA A 34 12.17 -14.18 -0.56
C ALA A 34 11.41 -13.59 0.63
N PHE A 35 10.24 -13.00 0.40
CA PHE A 35 9.36 -12.47 1.45
C PHE A 35 8.97 -13.57 2.46
N ALA A 36 8.57 -14.75 1.99
CA ALA A 36 8.18 -15.85 2.87
C ALA A 36 9.34 -16.35 3.75
N ALA A 37 10.58 -16.31 3.24
CA ALA A 37 11.77 -16.77 3.96
C ALA A 37 12.44 -15.69 4.84
N ALA A 38 12.14 -14.41 4.59
CA ALA A 38 12.72 -13.26 5.29
C ALA A 38 12.27 -13.14 6.75
N ASP A 39 13.10 -12.47 7.55
CA ASP A 39 12.71 -12.02 8.88
C ASP A 39 11.75 -10.81 8.81
N ILE A 40 11.36 -10.28 9.96
CA ILE A 40 10.34 -9.23 10.01
C ILE A 40 10.79 -7.94 9.33
N ASP A 41 12.06 -7.54 9.48
CA ASP A 41 12.55 -6.26 8.96
C ASP A 41 12.76 -6.35 7.45
N ASP A 42 13.39 -7.44 6.99
CA ASP A 42 13.57 -7.72 5.56
C ASP A 42 12.22 -7.84 4.82
N ARG A 43 11.19 -8.38 5.50
CA ARG A 43 9.82 -8.44 4.94
C ARG A 43 9.23 -7.05 4.76
N LYS A 44 9.34 -6.17 5.75
CA LYS A 44 8.82 -4.80 5.65
C LYS A 44 9.51 -4.05 4.52
N ASP A 45 10.84 -4.15 4.44
CA ASP A 45 11.63 -3.51 3.38
C ASP A 45 11.26 -4.00 1.99
N LEU A 46 11.12 -5.33 1.83
CA LEU A 46 10.70 -5.92 0.57
C LEU A 46 9.27 -5.53 0.20
N PHE A 47 8.36 -5.51 1.17
CA PHE A 47 6.97 -5.08 0.97
C PHE A 47 6.90 -3.60 0.56
N ALA A 48 7.62 -2.72 1.25
CA ALA A 48 7.68 -1.29 0.96
C ALA A 48 8.12 -1.02 -0.48
N ARG A 49 9.20 -1.72 -0.92
CA ARG A 49 9.69 -1.62 -2.30
C ARG A 49 8.64 -2.05 -3.32
N HIS A 50 7.96 -3.17 -3.09
CA HIS A 50 6.93 -3.67 -4.01
C HIS A 50 5.66 -2.79 -3.99
N LEU A 51 5.27 -2.28 -2.83
CA LEU A 51 4.18 -1.33 -2.67
C LEU A 51 4.42 -0.08 -3.52
N LEU A 52 5.57 0.58 -3.33
CA LEU A 52 5.92 1.81 -4.05
C LEU A 52 6.20 1.58 -5.54
N ALA A 53 6.60 0.37 -5.94
CA ALA A 53 6.85 0.04 -7.35
C ALA A 53 5.59 -0.35 -8.13
N HIS A 54 4.56 -0.87 -7.46
CA HIS A 54 3.43 -1.55 -8.13
C HIS A 54 2.05 -1.05 -7.72
N VAL A 55 1.93 -0.20 -6.70
CA VAL A 55 0.68 0.44 -6.31
C VAL A 55 0.79 1.95 -6.58
N PRO A 56 0.23 2.44 -7.72
CA PRO A 56 0.39 3.84 -8.13
C PRO A 56 -0.04 4.86 -7.07
N LEU A 57 -1.13 4.58 -6.34
CA LEU A 57 -1.60 5.47 -5.27
C LEU A 57 -0.56 5.62 -4.15
N ALA A 58 0.08 4.52 -3.72
CA ALA A 58 1.13 4.59 -2.70
C ALA A 58 2.35 5.37 -3.19
N ALA A 59 2.78 5.12 -4.43
CA ALA A 59 3.89 5.82 -5.06
C ALA A 59 3.63 7.33 -5.17
N HIS A 60 2.41 7.69 -5.57
CA HIS A 60 1.97 9.07 -5.69
C HIS A 60 1.96 9.79 -4.33
N ILE A 61 1.36 9.18 -3.30
CA ILE A 61 1.36 9.74 -1.94
C ILE A 61 2.80 9.96 -1.47
N ARG A 62 3.66 8.95 -1.59
CA ARG A 62 5.07 9.04 -1.18
C ARG A 62 5.77 10.19 -1.89
N HIS A 63 5.61 10.31 -3.21
CA HIS A 63 6.23 11.35 -4.02
C HIS A 63 5.77 12.76 -3.60
N VAL A 64 4.47 12.97 -3.44
CA VAL A 64 3.92 14.27 -2.98
C VAL A 64 4.48 14.67 -1.61
N LEU A 65 4.66 13.71 -0.70
CA LEU A 65 5.25 14.00 0.60
C LEU A 65 6.76 14.29 0.50
N GLU A 66 7.50 13.60 -0.38
CA GLU A 66 8.93 13.85 -0.59
C GLU A 66 9.20 15.25 -1.17
N GLU A 67 8.33 15.74 -2.06
CA GLU A 67 8.48 17.06 -2.68
C GLU A 67 8.13 18.23 -1.76
N ARG A 68 7.30 18.00 -0.73
CA ARG A 68 6.86 19.06 0.18
C ARG A 68 7.91 19.34 1.26
N PRO A 69 8.28 20.60 1.52
CA PRO A 69 9.23 20.94 2.59
C PRO A 69 8.82 20.47 3.98
N THR A 70 7.51 20.34 4.24
CA THR A 70 6.97 19.86 5.52
C THR A 70 6.88 18.34 5.60
N HIS A 71 7.12 17.64 4.50
CA HIS A 71 6.84 16.22 4.31
C HIS A 71 5.44 15.78 4.72
N LYS A 72 4.46 16.69 4.58
CA LYS A 72 3.09 16.53 5.07
C LYS A 72 2.04 16.92 4.01
N ALA A 73 0.95 16.17 3.95
CA ALA A 73 -0.20 16.50 3.09
C ALA A 73 -1.52 16.13 3.76
N PRO A 74 -2.58 16.96 3.62
CA PRO A 74 -3.89 16.62 4.18
C PRO A 74 -4.55 15.48 3.40
N TRP A 75 -5.48 14.77 4.02
CA TRP A 75 -6.30 13.73 3.40
C TRP A 75 -6.95 14.19 2.07
N SER A 76 -7.60 15.35 2.11
CA SER A 76 -8.30 15.93 0.95
C SER A 76 -7.41 16.13 -0.26
N ARG A 77 -6.08 16.26 -0.08
CA ARG A 77 -5.15 16.39 -1.21
C ARG A 77 -5.25 15.23 -2.18
N PHE A 78 -5.48 14.01 -1.68
CA PHE A 78 -5.52 12.78 -2.46
C PHE A 78 -6.96 12.29 -2.70
N GLU A 79 -7.87 12.54 -1.75
CA GLU A 79 -9.29 12.25 -1.91
C GLU A 79 -9.88 13.00 -3.11
N ASP A 80 -9.68 14.33 -3.18
CA ASP A 80 -10.18 15.16 -4.28
C ASP A 80 -9.71 14.64 -5.66
N GLU A 81 -8.46 14.14 -5.76
CA GLU A 81 -7.91 13.59 -7.01
C GLU A 81 -8.52 12.23 -7.39
N LEU A 82 -8.90 11.41 -6.40
CA LEU A 82 -9.54 10.13 -6.65
C LEU A 82 -11.00 10.34 -7.06
N GLU A 83 -11.71 11.27 -6.41
CA GLU A 83 -13.11 11.60 -6.68
C GLU A 83 -13.36 12.14 -8.10
N ASP A 84 -12.34 12.69 -8.76
CA ASP A 84 -12.39 13.03 -10.19
C ASP A 84 -12.62 11.78 -11.09
N HIS A 85 -12.41 10.57 -10.57
CA HIS A 85 -12.45 9.31 -11.31
C HIS A 85 -13.34 8.22 -10.68
N MET A 86 -13.76 8.38 -9.42
CA MET A 86 -14.57 7.40 -8.69
C MET A 86 -15.52 8.06 -7.69
N SER A 87 -16.35 7.27 -7.01
CA SER A 87 -17.20 7.77 -5.92
C SER A 87 -16.38 8.10 -4.67
N GLU A 88 -16.87 9.05 -3.86
CA GLU A 88 -16.35 9.39 -2.53
C GLU A 88 -16.12 8.13 -1.66
N GLU A 89 -17.10 7.22 -1.61
CA GLU A 89 -16.98 5.94 -0.87
C GLU A 89 -15.78 5.11 -1.35
N PHE A 90 -15.56 5.02 -2.67
CA PHE A 90 -14.47 4.22 -3.21
C PHE A 90 -13.11 4.92 -3.05
N ALA A 91 -13.09 6.25 -3.04
CA ALA A 91 -11.90 7.04 -2.74
C ALA A 91 -11.45 6.85 -1.28
N ASP A 92 -12.38 6.95 -0.31
CA ASP A 92 -12.10 6.69 1.11
C ASP A 92 -11.59 5.27 1.32
N GLU A 93 -12.29 4.27 0.77
CA GLU A 93 -11.86 2.86 0.88
C GLU A 93 -10.46 2.63 0.30
N SER A 94 -10.15 3.22 -0.86
CA SER A 94 -8.84 3.12 -1.51
C SER A 94 -7.73 3.76 -0.66
N LEU A 95 -7.99 4.93 -0.08
CA LEU A 95 -7.03 5.60 0.80
C LEU A 95 -6.83 4.83 2.11
N ARG A 96 -7.88 4.29 2.71
CA ARG A 96 -7.75 3.44 3.92
C ARG A 96 -6.98 2.15 3.65
N ALA A 97 -7.21 1.54 2.49
CA ALA A 97 -6.46 0.36 2.06
C ALA A 97 -4.97 0.68 1.91
N VAL A 98 -4.62 1.77 1.22
CA VAL A 98 -3.22 2.13 1.01
C VAL A 98 -2.51 2.53 2.30
N ILE A 99 -3.20 3.19 3.25
CA ILE A 99 -2.68 3.51 4.58
C ILE A 99 -2.32 2.23 5.35
N THR A 100 -3.18 1.21 5.27
CA THR A 100 -2.95 -0.07 5.94
C THR A 100 -1.70 -0.76 5.40
N TRP A 101 -1.51 -0.75 4.09
CA TRP A 101 -0.32 -1.34 3.44
C TRP A 101 0.95 -0.51 3.72
N ALA A 102 0.86 0.82 3.65
CA ALA A 102 1.98 1.71 3.94
C ALA A 102 2.45 1.59 5.39
N ARG A 103 1.54 1.36 6.34
CA ARG A 103 1.89 1.10 7.74
C ARG A 103 2.69 -0.18 7.91
N TYR A 104 2.34 -1.25 7.19
CA TYR A 104 3.10 -2.49 7.25
C TYR A 104 4.52 -2.31 6.68
N GLY A 105 4.64 -1.67 5.52
CA GLY A 105 5.94 -1.39 4.88
C GLY A 105 6.62 -0.11 5.36
N GLU A 106 6.16 0.49 6.47
CA GLU A 106 6.70 1.74 7.04
C GLU A 106 6.99 2.85 5.99
N SER A 107 6.17 2.91 4.94
CA SER A 107 6.44 3.74 3.76
C SER A 107 6.02 5.20 3.95
N PHE A 108 4.97 5.44 4.74
CA PHE A 108 4.52 6.75 5.22
C PHE A 108 3.48 6.53 6.33
N ALA A 109 3.21 7.58 7.11
CA ALA A 109 2.22 7.55 8.18
C ALA A 109 0.97 8.36 7.80
N TYR A 110 -0.12 8.09 8.52
CA TYR A 110 -1.36 8.87 8.47
C TYR A 110 -1.88 9.07 9.90
N ASP A 111 -2.11 10.32 10.26
CA ASP A 111 -2.74 10.73 11.52
C ASP A 111 -4.23 11.02 11.27
N GLU A 112 -5.10 10.25 11.94
CA GLU A 112 -6.55 10.38 11.81
C GLU A 112 -7.10 11.66 12.47
N GLN A 113 -6.49 12.12 13.57
CA GLN A 113 -6.92 13.33 14.29
C GLN A 113 -6.60 14.59 13.49
N LEU A 114 -5.42 14.61 12.87
CA LEU A 114 -4.96 15.71 12.02
C LEU A 114 -5.41 15.57 10.56
N GLN A 115 -5.96 14.40 10.18
CA GLN A 115 -6.27 14.01 8.80
C GLN A 115 -5.10 14.28 7.85
N GLN A 116 -3.91 13.79 8.20
CA GLN A 116 -2.69 14.19 7.54
C GLN A 116 -1.73 13.01 7.33
N PHE A 117 -1.21 12.93 6.11
CA PHE A 117 -0.11 12.06 5.73
C PHE A 117 1.25 12.68 6.07
N SER A 118 2.25 11.87 6.41
CA SER A 118 3.62 12.33 6.71
C SER A 118 4.72 11.32 6.35
N LEU A 119 5.94 11.82 6.12
CA LEU A 119 7.18 11.01 6.13
C LEU A 119 7.90 11.17 7.47
N GLY A 120 8.26 10.04 8.08
CA GLY A 120 8.91 9.99 9.40
C GLY A 120 7.91 9.72 10.53
N ALA A 121 8.38 9.02 11.56
CA ALA A 121 7.64 8.90 12.80
C ALA A 121 7.46 10.31 13.39
N GLU A 122 6.28 10.58 13.94
CA GLU A 122 6.15 11.69 14.88
C GLU A 122 7.05 11.36 16.07
N ASP A 123 8.05 12.21 16.32
CA ASP A 123 8.79 12.22 17.58
C ASP A 123 7.86 12.58 18.75
#